data_AF-A0A699YF20-F1
#
_entry.id   AF-A0A699YF20-F1
#
_cell.length_a   1.000
_cell.length_b   1.000
_cell.length_c   1.000
_cell.angle_alpha   90.00
_cell.angle_beta   90.00
_cell.angle_gamma   90.00
#
_symmetry.space_group_name_H-M   'P 1'
#
loop_
_entity.id
_entity.type
_entity.pdbx_description
1 polymer ?
#
loop_
_entity_poly.entity_id
_entity_poly.type
_entity_poly.pdbx_seq_one_letter_code
_entity_poly.pdbx_strand_id
1 'polypeptide(L)' 'MMARADSPLPSWHLAGLPIVVKDLTAVAGLPFTQGSLLYKDCIAVADDPLVTALKAAGAIIIGKSNTPEFGAGAHTFN' A
#
# COMPACT_ATOMS: atom_id res chain seq x y z
N MET A 1 -31.20 -17.79 1.22
CA MET A 1 -30.38 -18.55 0.24
C MET A 1 -29.09 -17.75 0.02
N MET A 2 -28.05 -18.02 0.81
CA MET A 2 -26.74 -17.36 0.65
C MET A 2 -26.02 -17.98 -0.55
N ALA A 3 -25.62 -17.16 -1.52
CA ALA A 3 -24.84 -17.63 -2.66
C ALA A 3 -23.48 -18.14 -2.15
N ARG A 4 -23.15 -19.40 -2.44
CA ARG A 4 -21.80 -19.94 -2.23
C ARG A 4 -20.83 -19.27 -3.21
N ALA A 5 -19.70 -18.81 -2.68
CA ALA A 5 -18.62 -18.16 -3.42
C ALA A 5 -17.75 -19.18 -4.20
N ASP A 6 -18.39 -20.08 -4.96
CA ASP A 6 -17.69 -21.17 -5.66
C ASP A 6 -17.51 -20.90 -7.17
N SER A 7 -17.72 -19.66 -7.62
CA SER A 7 -17.29 -19.23 -8.95
C SER A 7 -16.01 -18.42 -8.79
N PRO A 8 -14.88 -18.81 -9.41
CA PRO A 8 -13.68 -18.00 -9.38
C PRO A 8 -13.99 -16.75 -10.18
N LEU A 9 -14.46 -15.71 -9.49
CA LEU A 9 -14.37 -14.36 -10.00
C LEU A 9 -12.92 -14.21 -10.49
N PRO A 10 -12.70 -13.59 -11.65
CA PRO A 10 -11.35 -13.45 -12.13
C PRO A 10 -10.59 -12.54 -11.15
N SER A 11 -9.29 -12.80 -10.97
CA SER A 11 -8.48 -12.34 -9.81
C SER A 11 -8.44 -10.82 -9.57
N TRP A 12 -9.07 -10.02 -10.43
CA TRP A 12 -9.13 -8.57 -10.44
C TRP A 12 -10.32 -7.99 -9.66
N HIS A 13 -10.59 -8.49 -8.45
CA HIS A 13 -11.71 -8.01 -7.62
C HIS A 13 -11.61 -6.54 -7.18
N LEU A 14 -10.44 -5.93 -7.35
CA LEU A 14 -10.17 -4.52 -7.04
C LEU A 14 -9.88 -3.70 -8.30
N ALA A 15 -10.22 -4.18 -9.50
CA ALA A 15 -9.91 -3.49 -10.74
C ALA A 15 -10.33 -2.02 -10.73
N GLY A 16 -9.35 -1.15 -10.95
CA GLY A 16 -9.57 0.29 -11.04
C GLY A 16 -9.76 0.99 -9.70
N LEU A 17 -9.78 0.26 -8.57
CA LEU A 17 -9.92 0.87 -7.24
C LEU A 17 -8.63 1.62 -6.88
N PRO A 18 -8.68 2.95 -6.66
CA PRO A 18 -7.53 3.70 -6.20
C PRO A 18 -7.23 3.41 -4.73
N ILE A 19 -5.96 3.13 -4.41
CA ILE A 19 -5.49 2.87 -3.06
C ILE A 19 -4.29 3.76 -2.75
N VAL A 20 -4.32 4.37 -1.57
CA VAL A 20 -3.15 5.01 -0.97
C VAL A 20 -2.53 4.03 0.01
N VAL A 21 -1.20 3.87 -0.07
CA VAL A 21 -0.45 2.95 0.80
C VAL A 21 0.24 3.76 1.89
N LYS A 22 0.12 3.35 3.15
CA LYS A 22 0.80 4.02 4.26
C LYS A 22 2.31 4.01 4.03
N ASP A 23 3.01 5.11 4.33
CA ASP A 23 4.47 5.19 4.14
C ASP A 23 5.30 4.32 5.11
N LEU A 24 4.68 3.27 5.67
CA LEU A 24 5.32 2.17 6.39
C LEU A 24 5.31 0.87 5.57
N THR A 25 4.76 0.90 4.36
CA THR A 25 4.72 -0.23 3.44
C THR A 25 5.41 0.16 2.13
N ALA A 26 6.34 -0.69 1.67
CA ALA A 26 7.14 -0.44 0.49
C ALA A 26 6.32 -0.58 -0.79
N VAL A 27 6.49 0.37 -1.70
CA VAL A 27 5.95 0.32 -3.06
C VAL A 27 7.11 0.65 -4.00
N ALA A 28 7.48 -0.27 -4.88
CA ALA A 28 8.62 -0.12 -5.77
C ALA A 28 8.54 1.20 -6.56
N GLY A 29 9.63 1.97 -6.56
CA GLY A 29 9.74 3.24 -7.27
C GLY A 29 9.07 4.44 -6.58
N LEU A 30 8.40 4.24 -5.43
CA LEU A 30 7.85 5.34 -4.62
C LEU A 30 8.72 5.62 -3.39
N PRO A 31 8.60 6.82 -2.79
CA PRO A 31 9.21 7.13 -1.51
C PRO A 31 8.85 6.09 -0.44
N PHE A 32 9.84 5.77 0.39
CA PHE A 32 9.69 4.91 1.56
C PHE A 32 10.45 5.52 2.73
N THR A 33 9.92 6.62 3.24
CA THR A 33 10.58 7.46 4.25
C THR A 33 10.27 7.02 5.67
N GLN A 34 9.22 6.21 5.86
CA GLN A 34 8.75 5.80 7.17
C GLN A 34 8.44 6.99 8.09
N GLY A 35 8.07 8.14 7.53
CA GLY A 35 7.84 9.38 8.27
C GLY A 35 9.09 9.94 8.96
N SER A 36 10.29 9.47 8.61
CA SER A 36 11.55 9.86 9.25
C SER A 36 12.45 10.63 8.31
N LEU A 37 13.10 11.68 8.84
CA LEU A 37 14.14 12.40 8.10
C LEU A 37 15.36 11.52 7.78
N LEU A 38 15.58 10.45 8.54
CA LEU A 38 16.66 9.48 8.28
C LEU A 38 16.50 8.79 6.93
N TYR A 39 15.27 8.64 6.43
CA TYR A 39 14.95 7.97 5.18
C TYR A 39 14.29 8.91 4.15
N LYS A 40 14.44 10.24 4.29
CA LYS A 40 13.78 11.23 3.43
C LYS A 40 14.01 11.02 1.93
N ASP A 41 15.18 10.52 1.55
CA ASP A 41 15.58 10.28 0.15
C ASP A 41 15.48 8.79 -0.25
N CYS A 42 14.91 7.95 0.62
CA CYS A 42 14.77 6.51 0.39
C CYS A 42 13.65 6.22 -0.60
N ILE A 43 13.98 5.52 -1.68
CA ILE A 43 13.01 4.99 -2.66
C ILE A 43 12.99 3.47 -2.53
N ALA A 44 11.80 2.88 -2.41
CA ALA A 44 11.66 1.43 -2.31
C ALA A 44 12.07 0.74 -3.62
N VAL A 45 12.89 -0.30 -3.50
CA VAL A 45 13.40 -1.07 -4.65
C VAL A 45 12.42 -2.16 -5.09
N ALA A 46 11.60 -2.65 -4.16
CA ALA A 46 10.63 -3.71 -4.39
C ALA A 46 9.31 -3.40 -3.67
N ASP A 47 8.24 -4.00 -4.18
CA ASP A 47 6.93 -3.97 -3.52
C ASP A 47 6.95 -4.86 -2.28
N ASP A 48 6.24 -4.42 -1.24
CA ASP A 48 5.84 -5.30 -0.15
C ASP A 48 4.89 -6.41 -0.67
N PRO A 49 4.87 -7.62 -0.07
CA PRO A 49 3.93 -8.68 -0.45
C PRO A 49 2.46 -8.23 -0.46
N LEU A 50 2.05 -7.35 0.46
CA LEU A 50 0.69 -6.78 0.47
C LEU A 50 0.43 -5.96 -0.79
N VAL A 51 1.38 -5.10 -1.18
CA VAL A 51 1.27 -4.26 -2.37
C VAL A 51 1.24 -5.11 -3.64
N THR A 52 2.06 -6.16 -3.68
CA THR A 52 2.07 -7.14 -4.77
C THR A 52 0.69 -7.79 -4.92
N ALA A 53 0.08 -8.23 -3.82
CA ALA A 53 -1.25 -8.83 -3.81
C ALA A 53 -2.35 -7.84 -4.25
N LEU A 54 -2.29 -6.58 -3.79
CA LEU A 54 -3.24 -5.54 -4.18
C LEU A 54 -3.18 -5.24 -5.68
N LYS A 55 -1.96 -5.09 -6.23
CA LYS A 55 -1.75 -4.88 -7.68
C LYS A 55 -2.22 -6.08 -8.50
N ALA A 56 -1.93 -7.31 -8.06
CA ALA A 56 -2.42 -8.53 -8.70
C ALA A 56 -3.96 -8.64 -8.67
N ALA A 57 -4.58 -8.04 -7.66
CA ALA A 57 -6.04 -7.92 -7.55
C ALA A 57 -6.64 -6.77 -8.39
N GLY A 58 -5.83 -6.03 -9.16
CA GLY A 58 -6.27 -4.96 -10.06
C GLY A 58 -6.38 -3.57 -9.41
N ALA A 59 -5.94 -3.42 -8.15
CA ALA A 59 -5.93 -2.12 -7.50
C ALA A 59 -4.88 -1.19 -8.12
N ILE A 60 -5.16 0.11 -8.11
CA ILE A 60 -4.25 1.15 -8.62
C ILE A 60 -3.66 1.89 -7.43
N ILE A 61 -2.35 1.76 -7.21
CA ILE A 61 -1.66 2.53 -6.17
C ILE A 61 -1.45 3.96 -6.68
N ILE A 62 -2.07 4.93 -6.01
CA ILE A 62 -2.05 6.34 -6.43
C ILE A 62 -1.11 7.23 -5.61
N GLY A 63 -0.51 6.70 -4.54
CA GLY A 63 0.45 7.44 -3.73
C GLY A 63 0.73 6.82 -2.37
N LYS A 64 1.48 7.59 -1.56
CA LYS A 64 1.82 7.25 -0.17
C LYS A 64 1.10 8.18 0.80
N SER A 65 0.56 7.65 1.89
CA SER A 65 0.01 8.50 2.96
C SER A 65 1.11 8.91 3.94
N ASN A 66 0.94 10.08 4.55
CA ASN A 66 1.76 10.49 5.68
C ASN A 66 1.66 9.50 6.85
N THR A 67 2.72 9.40 7.65
CA THR A 67 2.79 8.57 8.85
C THR A 67 3.68 9.25 9.89
N PRO A 68 3.46 9.06 11.20
CA PRO A 68 4.45 9.43 12.21
C PRO A 68 5.76 8.67 11.97
N GLU A 69 6.87 9.25 12.41
CA GLU A 69 8.19 8.62 12.36
C GLU A 69 8.14 7.18 12.88
N PHE A 70 8.50 6.23 12.01
CA PHE A 70 8.46 4.77 12.21
C PHE A 70 7.10 4.19 12.62
N GLY A 71 6.02 4.95 12.49
CA GLY A 71 4.71 4.60 13.05
C GLY A 71 4.64 4.70 14.57
N ALA A 72 5.64 5.32 15.21
CA ALA A 72 5.71 5.52 16.65
C ALA A 72 4.83 6.72 17.06
N GLY A 73 3.51 6.53 17.03
CA GLY A 73 2.56 7.53 17.48
C GLY A 73 1.11 7.15 17.21
N ALA A 74 0.19 7.56 18.09
CA ALA A 74 -1.26 7.40 17.91
C ALA A 74 -1.92 8.61 17.22
N HIS A 75 -1.12 9.65 16.93
CA HIS A 75 -1.55 10.89 16.29
C HIS A 75 -0.53 11.27 15.22
N THR A 76 -0.97 11.95 14.17
CA THR A 76 -0.08 12.44 13.11
C THR A 76 0.37 13.85 13.45
N PHE A 77 1.65 14.01 13.79
CA PHE A 77 2.39 15.26 13.85
C PHE A 77 3.68 15.01 13.06
N ASN A 78 3.98 15.84 12.07
CA ASN A 78 5.15 15.72 11.20
C ASN A 78 5.65 17.12 10.84
#